data_AF-A0A0D2UW62-F1
#
_entry.id   AF-A0A0D2UW62-F1
#
_cell.length_a   1.000
_cell.length_b   1.000
_cell.length_c   1.000
_cell.angle_alpha   90.00
_cell.angle_beta   90.00
_cell.angle_gamma   90.00
#
_symmetry.space_group_name_H-M   'P 1'
#
loop_
_entity.id
_entity.type
_entity.pdbx_description
1 polymer ?
#
loop_
_entity_poly.entity_id
_entity_poly.type
_entity_poly.pdbx_seq_one_letter_code
_entity_poly.pdbx_strand_id
1 'polypeptide(L)'
;MSNNDQEADNLESVFKQKRIIRSNVRQTLKSMDPSLRSQEDDIIQSIVLEAPWFKSSKRLCAYISCSALREVDTSKLLSQILSPAPDGNKLPTAKKLYVPRVEDKNSNMRMFNISRIDDLVANSMNILEPASVDADGNAREDVMHANDPVDLFILPGLAFDRSGRRLGRGGGCVYHSY
;
A
#
# COMPACT_ATOMS: atom_id res chain seq x y z
N MET A 1 -33.43 23.10 16.11
CA MET A 1 -32.54 21.97 15.76
C MET A 1 -31.22 22.23 16.45
N SER A 2 -30.73 21.29 17.23
CA SER A 2 -29.49 21.48 17.99
C SER A 2 -28.27 21.36 17.06
N ASN A 3 -27.13 21.97 17.40
CA ASN A 3 -25.89 21.84 16.62
C ASN A 3 -25.50 20.36 16.39
N ASN A 4 -25.83 19.48 17.33
CA ASN A 4 -25.55 18.05 17.23
C ASN A 4 -26.37 17.35 16.13
N ASP A 5 -27.60 17.78 15.87
CA ASP A 5 -28.45 17.20 14.83
C ASP A 5 -27.91 17.57 13.43
N GLN A 6 -27.46 18.82 13.26
CA GLN A 6 -26.85 19.28 12.00
C GLN A 6 -25.50 18.64 11.70
N GLU A 7 -24.67 18.39 12.73
CA GLU A 7 -23.41 17.66 12.57
C GLU A 7 -23.63 16.19 12.20
N ALA A 8 -24.62 15.53 12.82
CA ALA A 8 -24.99 14.15 12.50
C ALA A 8 -25.51 14.01 11.05
N ASP A 9 -26.40 14.90 10.63
CA ASP A 9 -26.93 14.93 9.26
C ASP A 9 -25.82 15.17 8.21
N ASN A 10 -24.88 16.06 8.52
CA ASN A 10 -23.75 16.34 7.64
C ASN A 10 -22.79 15.14 7.53
N LEU A 11 -22.50 14.47 8.66
CA LEU A 11 -21.70 13.25 8.67
C LEU A 11 -22.35 12.13 7.86
N GLU A 12 -23.65 11.92 8.01
CA GLU A 12 -24.41 10.93 7.24
C GLU A 12 -24.34 11.22 5.73
N SER A 13 -24.53 12.49 5.35
CA SER A 13 -24.40 12.94 3.96
C SER A 13 -23.02 12.61 3.39
N VAL A 14 -21.94 12.90 4.14
CA VAL A 14 -20.57 12.58 3.74
C VAL A 14 -20.35 11.07 3.59
N PHE A 15 -20.87 10.24 4.51
CA PHE A 15 -20.75 8.79 4.40
C PHE A 15 -21.49 8.24 3.18
N LYS A 16 -22.68 8.78 2.88
CA LYS A 16 -23.47 8.43 1.70
C LYS A 16 -22.73 8.77 0.41
N GLN A 17 -22.16 9.98 0.31
CA GLN A 17 -21.34 10.38 -0.84
C GLN A 17 -20.11 9.48 -1.01
N LYS A 18 -19.37 9.20 0.07
CA LYS A 18 -18.23 8.27 0.03
C LYS A 18 -18.65 6.88 -0.47
N ARG A 19 -19.80 6.37 -0.04
CA ARG A 19 -20.34 5.08 -0.50
C ARG A 19 -20.67 5.08 -1.99
N ILE A 20 -21.28 6.15 -2.50
CA ILE A 20 -21.59 6.30 -3.94
C ILE A 20 -20.30 6.28 -4.77
N ILE A 21 -19.30 7.09 -4.39
CA ILE A 21 -18.02 7.13 -5.11
C ILE A 21 -17.34 5.76 -5.08
N ARG A 22 -17.32 5.08 -3.93
CA ARG A 22 -16.76 3.72 -3.85
C ARG A 22 -17.45 2.75 -4.79
N SER A 23 -18.78 2.81 -4.90
CA SER A 23 -19.54 1.94 -5.79
C SER A 23 -19.18 2.22 -7.25
N ASN A 24 -19.18 3.49 -7.65
CA ASN A 24 -18.91 3.91 -9.03
C ASN A 24 -17.51 3.50 -9.46
N VAL A 25 -16.48 3.80 -8.65
CA VAL A 25 -15.10 3.48 -9.00
C VAL A 25 -14.86 1.97 -9.05
N ARG A 26 -15.44 1.18 -8.14
CA ARG A 26 -15.38 -0.29 -8.23
C ARG A 26 -15.98 -0.81 -9.53
N GLN A 27 -17.12 -0.24 -9.96
CA GLN A 27 -17.76 -0.64 -11.20
C GLN A 27 -16.89 -0.28 -12.41
N THR A 28 -16.32 0.92 -12.45
CA THR A 28 -15.40 1.35 -13.51
C THR A 28 -14.18 0.45 -13.59
N LEU A 29 -13.50 0.18 -12.46
CA LEU A 29 -12.35 -0.73 -12.41
C LEU A 29 -12.73 -2.15 -12.83
N LYS A 30 -13.97 -2.58 -12.56
CA LYS A 30 -14.48 -3.89 -12.98
C LYS A 30 -14.68 -3.97 -14.49
N SER A 31 -15.10 -2.88 -15.12
CA SER A 31 -15.35 -2.78 -16.56
C SER A 31 -14.12 -2.44 -17.40
N MET A 32 -12.97 -2.15 -16.79
CA MET A 32 -11.73 -1.91 -17.53
C MET A 32 -11.30 -3.14 -18.31
N ASP A 33 -10.81 -2.91 -19.52
CA ASP A 33 -10.15 -3.94 -20.32
C ASP A 33 -8.87 -4.42 -19.59
N PRO A 34 -8.66 -5.74 -19.43
CA PRO A 34 -7.49 -6.27 -18.72
C PRO A 34 -6.15 -5.88 -19.37
N SER A 35 -6.09 -5.78 -20.70
CA SER A 35 -4.84 -5.44 -21.40
C SER A 35 -4.49 -3.96 -21.22
N LEU A 36 -5.48 -3.08 -21.35
CA LEU A 36 -5.31 -1.65 -21.07
C LEU A 36 -4.89 -1.44 -19.61
N ARG A 37 -5.52 -2.15 -18.68
CA ARG A 37 -5.17 -2.04 -17.26
C ARG A 37 -3.72 -2.45 -17.00
N SER A 38 -3.28 -3.57 -17.57
CA SER A 38 -1.88 -4.02 -17.44
C SER A 38 -0.90 -2.99 -18.01
N GLN A 39 -1.24 -2.35 -19.14
CA GLN A 39 -0.41 -1.29 -19.74
C GLN A 39 -0.34 -0.06 -18.82
N GLU A 40 -1.46 0.37 -18.26
CA GLU A 40 -1.49 1.50 -17.31
C GLU A 40 -0.70 1.19 -16.03
N ASP A 41 -0.83 -0.02 -15.48
CA ASP A 41 -0.06 -0.46 -14.31
C ASP A 41 1.46 -0.43 -14.60
N ASP A 42 1.88 -0.85 -15.79
CA ASP A 42 3.28 -0.81 -16.22
C ASP A 42 3.82 0.62 -16.38
N ILE A 43 3.01 1.52 -16.93
CA ILE A 43 3.36 2.94 -17.06
C ILE A 43 3.51 3.58 -15.67
N ILE A 44 2.57 3.32 -14.76
CA ILE A 44 2.61 3.86 -13.39
C ILE A 44 3.88 3.39 -12.67
N GLN A 45 4.20 2.09 -12.74
CA GLN A 45 5.40 1.55 -12.12
C GLN A 45 6.67 2.17 -12.71
N SER A 46 6.73 2.35 -14.04
CA SER A 46 7.88 2.97 -14.72
C SER A 46 8.10 4.42 -14.28
N ILE A 47 7.02 5.20 -14.16
CA ILE A 47 7.08 6.59 -13.65
C ILE A 47 7.70 6.63 -12.25
N VAL A 48 7.28 5.73 -11.35
CA VAL A 48 7.83 5.64 -9.99
C VAL A 48 9.31 5.27 -10.03
N LEU A 49 9.67 4.23 -10.79
CA LEU A 49 11.04 3.73 -10.89
C LEU A 49 12.02 4.77 -11.46
N GLU A 50 11.57 5.60 -12.40
CA GLU A 50 12.39 6.63 -13.04
C GLU A 50 12.53 7.90 -12.20
N ALA A 51 11.63 8.12 -11.24
CA ALA A 51 11.58 9.35 -10.46
C ALA A 51 12.82 9.57 -9.59
N PRO A 52 13.36 10.81 -9.53
CA PRO A 52 14.50 11.12 -8.67
C PRO A 52 14.25 10.84 -7.18
N TRP A 53 13.04 11.14 -6.70
CA TRP A 53 12.65 10.91 -5.29
C TRP A 53 12.63 9.42 -4.94
N PHE A 54 12.24 8.54 -5.88
CA PHE A 54 12.31 7.10 -5.67
C PHE A 54 13.76 6.63 -5.63
N LYS A 55 14.57 7.07 -6.62
CA LYS A 55 15.99 6.70 -6.73
C LYS A 55 16.78 7.11 -5.48
N SER A 56 16.52 8.28 -4.91
CA SER A 56 17.17 8.77 -3.68
C SER A 56 16.67 8.13 -2.39
N SER A 57 15.46 7.56 -2.37
CA SER A 57 14.87 6.92 -1.18
C SER A 57 15.66 5.68 -0.75
N LYS A 58 15.80 5.46 0.55
CA LYS A 58 16.47 4.29 1.13
C LYS A 58 15.50 3.40 1.89
N ARG A 59 14.45 3.94 2.50
CA ARG A 59 13.43 3.19 3.25
C ARG A 59 12.05 3.54 2.71
N LEU A 60 11.31 2.52 2.33
CA LEU A 60 10.04 2.66 1.64
C LEU A 60 8.98 1.78 2.30
N CYS A 61 7.79 2.33 2.45
CA CYS A 61 6.58 1.56 2.75
C CYS A 61 5.78 1.40 1.47
N ALA A 62 5.39 0.18 1.11
CA ALA A 62 4.52 -0.06 -0.04
C ALA A 62 3.56 -1.22 0.23
N TYR A 63 2.40 -1.18 -0.41
CA TYR A 63 1.45 -2.29 -0.37
C TYR A 63 1.83 -3.39 -1.37
N ILE A 64 1.40 -4.61 -1.05
CA ILE A 64 1.40 -5.72 -2.01
C ILE A 64 0.08 -5.66 -2.77
N SER A 65 0.14 -5.51 -4.08
CA SER A 65 -1.05 -5.45 -4.93
C SER A 65 -1.89 -6.72 -4.79
N CYS A 66 -3.20 -6.56 -4.64
CA CYS A 66 -4.15 -7.67 -4.67
C CYS A 66 -5.03 -7.56 -5.91
N SER A 67 -4.92 -8.52 -6.83
CA SER A 67 -5.69 -8.54 -8.08
C SER A 67 -7.20 -8.53 -7.84
N ALA A 68 -7.68 -9.22 -6.79
CA ALA A 68 -9.08 -9.22 -6.39
C ALA A 68 -9.59 -7.81 -6.01
N LEU A 69 -8.70 -6.95 -5.52
CA LEU A 69 -9.00 -5.57 -5.18
C LEU A 69 -8.93 -4.65 -6.39
N ARG A 70 -8.34 -5.09 -7.52
CA ARG A 70 -8.10 -4.28 -8.73
C ARG A 70 -7.28 -3.02 -8.41
N GLU A 71 -6.28 -3.17 -7.56
CA GLU A 71 -5.30 -2.13 -7.23
C GLU A 71 -4.21 -2.08 -8.30
N VAL A 72 -3.50 -0.96 -8.39
CA VAL A 72 -2.38 -0.84 -9.34
C VAL A 72 -1.38 -1.93 -8.99
N ASP A 73 -0.90 -2.64 -10.00
CA ASP A 73 0.13 -3.63 -9.75
C ASP A 73 1.43 -2.94 -9.29
N THR A 74 2.06 -3.50 -8.26
CA THR A 74 3.34 -3.02 -7.71
C THR A 74 4.46 -4.04 -7.88
N SER A 75 4.22 -5.18 -8.54
CA SER A 75 5.16 -6.30 -8.60
C SER A 75 6.55 -5.94 -9.13
N LYS A 76 6.65 -5.13 -10.19
CA LYS A 76 7.93 -4.68 -10.78
C LYS A 76 8.65 -3.68 -9.87
N LEU A 77 7.89 -2.81 -9.21
CA LEU A 77 8.45 -1.87 -8.24
C LEU A 77 9.08 -2.62 -7.05
N LEU A 78 8.35 -3.58 -6.48
CA LEU A 78 8.82 -4.35 -5.33
C LEU A 78 9.99 -5.26 -5.70
N SER A 79 9.95 -5.89 -6.88
CA SER A 79 11.07 -6.73 -7.34
C SER A 79 12.35 -5.91 -7.53
N GLN A 80 12.27 -4.68 -8.05
CA GLN A 80 13.43 -3.79 -8.16
C GLN A 80 14.01 -3.40 -6.79
N ILE A 81 13.17 -3.20 -5.79
CA ILE A 81 13.62 -2.86 -4.42
C ILE A 81 14.31 -4.06 -3.77
N LEU A 82 13.77 -5.26 -3.97
CA LEU A 82 14.25 -6.51 -3.37
C LEU A 82 15.38 -7.18 -4.15
N SER A 83 15.67 -6.74 -5.38
CA SER A 83 16.70 -7.33 -6.22
C SER A 83 18.09 -7.14 -5.60
N PRO A 84 18.92 -8.21 -5.50
CA PRO A 84 20.29 -8.08 -5.05
C PRO A 84 21.10 -7.21 -6.02
N ALA A 85 22.09 -6.49 -5.50
CA ALA A 85 22.96 -5.65 -6.33
C ALA A 85 23.70 -6.51 -7.38
N PRO A 86 23.85 -6.03 -8.64
CA PRO A 86 24.38 -6.83 -9.76
C PRO A 86 25.76 -7.45 -9.54
N ASP A 87 26.60 -6.87 -8.68
CA ASP A 87 28.03 -7.20 -8.65
C ASP A 87 28.50 -8.05 -7.46
N GLY A 88 27.60 -8.64 -6.66
CA GLY A 88 27.98 -9.46 -5.49
C GLY A 88 28.66 -8.68 -4.35
N ASN A 89 29.14 -7.48 -4.62
CA ASN A 89 29.43 -6.45 -3.64
C ASN A 89 28.10 -5.88 -3.15
N LYS A 90 27.84 -6.01 -1.85
CA LYS A 90 26.80 -5.26 -1.15
C LYS A 90 26.98 -3.78 -1.49
N LEU A 91 26.15 -3.26 -2.40
CA LEU A 91 26.07 -1.82 -2.60
C LEU A 91 25.75 -1.19 -1.23
N PRO A 92 26.38 -0.08 -0.83
CA PRO A 92 26.09 0.59 0.44
C PRO A 92 24.66 1.14 0.58
N THR A 93 23.78 0.91 -0.39
CA THR A 93 22.46 1.55 -0.54
C THR A 93 21.37 0.57 -0.99
N ALA A 94 21.32 -0.64 -0.44
CA ALA A 94 20.13 -1.49 -0.59
C ALA A 94 18.93 -0.77 0.04
N LYS A 95 17.84 -0.62 -0.73
CA LYS A 95 16.60 -0.03 -0.23
C LYS A 95 15.93 -1.03 0.73
N LYS A 96 15.43 -0.55 1.86
CA LYS A 96 14.57 -1.34 2.76
C LYS A 96 13.12 -1.17 2.35
N LEU A 97 12.43 -2.28 2.19
CA LEU A 97 11.00 -2.34 1.92
C LEU A 97 10.25 -2.77 3.18
N TYR A 98 9.26 -2.00 3.57
CA TYR A 98 8.28 -2.35 4.60
C TYR A 98 6.91 -2.53 3.95
N VAL A 99 6.21 -3.59 4.36
CA VAL A 99 4.90 -3.95 3.82
C VAL A 99 3.88 -4.10 4.94
N PRO A 100 2.60 -3.75 4.69
CA PRO A 100 1.59 -3.75 5.72
C PRO A 100 1.17 -5.16 6.13
N ARG A 101 0.87 -5.33 7.42
CA ARG A 101 0.19 -6.48 8.01
C ARG A 101 -0.94 -5.99 8.89
N VAL A 102 -2.12 -6.61 8.77
CA VAL A 102 -3.26 -6.32 9.63
C VAL A 102 -3.19 -7.23 10.85
N GLU A 103 -3.07 -6.63 12.03
CA GLU A 103 -2.84 -7.37 13.27
C GLU A 103 -4.15 -7.81 13.96
N ASP A 104 -5.24 -7.07 13.76
CA ASP A 104 -6.47 -7.31 14.51
C ASP A 104 -7.77 -6.90 13.78
N LYS A 105 -8.90 -7.20 14.44
CA LYS A 105 -10.25 -6.85 13.97
C LYS A 105 -10.53 -5.35 13.99
N ASN A 106 -9.72 -4.56 14.71
CA ASN A 106 -9.81 -3.11 14.74
C ASN A 106 -9.08 -2.48 13.56
N SER A 107 -8.54 -3.29 12.64
CA SER A 107 -7.79 -2.85 11.47
C SER A 107 -6.52 -2.07 11.82
N ASN A 108 -5.93 -2.39 12.98
CA ASN A 108 -4.59 -1.93 13.30
C ASN A 108 -3.60 -2.56 12.34
N MET A 109 -2.77 -1.71 11.74
CA MET A 109 -1.81 -2.10 10.71
C MET A 109 -0.41 -1.77 11.18
N ARG A 110 0.49 -2.74 11.06
CA ARG A 110 1.93 -2.57 11.26
C ARG A 110 2.66 -2.75 9.93
N MET A 111 3.86 -2.19 9.84
CA MET A 111 4.70 -2.24 8.65
C MET A 111 5.96 -3.02 8.99
N PHE A 112 6.18 -4.16 8.33
CA PHE A 112 7.31 -5.02 8.60
C PHE A 112 8.26 -5.08 7.44
N ASN A 113 9.57 -5.10 7.74
CA ASN A 113 10.59 -5.27 6.73
C ASN A 113 10.53 -6.67 6.09
N ILE A 114 10.69 -6.70 4.77
CA ILE A 114 10.86 -7.92 3.99
C ILE A 114 12.14 -7.86 3.16
N SER A 115 12.78 -9.01 3.01
CA SER A 115 13.97 -9.22 2.17
C SER A 115 13.67 -10.04 0.92
N ARG A 116 12.54 -10.75 0.89
CA ARG A 116 12.06 -11.54 -0.25
C ARG A 116 10.53 -11.57 -0.27
N ILE A 117 9.97 -11.68 -1.46
CA ILE A 117 8.50 -11.72 -1.67
C ILE A 117 7.92 -13.07 -1.23
N ASP A 118 8.73 -14.13 -1.24
CA ASP A 118 8.31 -15.51 -0.99
C ASP A 118 7.93 -15.77 0.48
N ASP A 119 8.29 -14.86 1.39
CA ASP A 119 7.95 -14.97 2.81
C ASP A 119 6.57 -14.38 3.17
N LEU A 120 5.81 -13.95 2.16
CA LEU A 120 4.48 -13.40 2.35
C LEU A 120 3.43 -14.51 2.42
N VAL A 121 2.49 -14.36 3.34
CA VAL A 121 1.37 -15.28 3.55
C VAL A 121 0.05 -14.59 3.21
N ALA A 122 -0.82 -15.31 2.51
CA ALA A 122 -2.14 -14.82 2.19
C ALA A 122 -3.03 -14.77 3.45
N ASN A 123 -3.65 -13.62 3.71
CA ASN A 123 -4.70 -13.49 4.71
C ASN A 123 -6.05 -14.05 4.18
N SER A 124 -7.12 -13.95 4.98
CA SER A 124 -8.46 -14.43 4.62
C SER A 124 -9.09 -13.76 3.39
N MET A 125 -8.51 -12.63 2.93
CA MET A 125 -8.91 -11.89 1.73
C MET A 125 -7.98 -12.11 0.54
N ASN A 126 -7.06 -13.08 0.60
CA ASN A 126 -6.01 -13.33 -0.40
C ASN A 126 -5.08 -12.14 -0.63
N ILE A 127 -4.92 -11.28 0.38
CA ILE A 127 -3.90 -10.23 0.37
C ILE A 127 -2.66 -10.82 1.02
N LEU A 128 -1.53 -10.70 0.34
CA LEU A 128 -0.23 -11.13 0.85
C LEU A 128 0.26 -10.16 1.91
N GLU A 129 0.54 -10.69 3.10
CA GLU A 129 1.05 -9.97 4.26
C GLU A 129 2.30 -10.66 4.80
N PRO A 130 3.24 -9.95 5.41
CA PRO A 130 4.44 -10.57 5.96
C PRO A 130 4.09 -11.51 7.11
N ALA A 131 4.67 -12.71 7.11
CA ALA A 131 4.60 -13.62 8.26
C ALA A 131 5.19 -12.96 9.52
N SER A 132 4.85 -13.46 10.72
CA SER A 132 5.24 -12.79 11.98
C SER A 132 6.73 -12.92 12.26
N VAL A 133 7.34 -13.92 11.64
CA VAL A 133 8.78 -14.16 11.62
C VAL A 133 9.25 -14.23 10.16
N ASP A 134 10.55 -14.03 9.95
CA ASP A 134 11.20 -14.30 8.67
C ASP A 134 11.45 -15.80 8.47
N ALA A 135 11.97 -16.17 7.29
CA ALA A 135 12.29 -17.55 6.95
C ALA A 135 13.32 -18.20 7.88
N ASP A 136 14.14 -17.40 8.58
CA ASP A 136 15.16 -17.83 9.52
C ASP A 136 14.61 -17.91 10.97
N GLY A 137 13.32 -17.59 11.17
CA GLY A 137 12.64 -17.63 12.46
C GLY A 137 12.82 -16.36 13.32
N ASN A 138 13.42 -15.30 12.79
CA ASN A 138 13.64 -14.05 13.51
C ASN A 138 12.41 -13.15 13.46
N ALA A 139 12.25 -12.32 14.50
CA ALA A 139 11.25 -11.25 14.48
C ALA A 139 11.58 -10.23 13.38
N ARG A 140 10.56 -9.81 12.62
CA ARG A 140 10.73 -8.78 11.59
C ARG A 140 10.90 -7.41 12.22
N GLU A 141 11.75 -6.59 11.61
CA GLU A 141 11.88 -5.17 11.95
C GLU A 141 10.55 -4.45 11.67
N ASP A 142 9.93 -3.88 12.70
CA ASP A 142 8.82 -2.95 12.57
C ASP A 142 9.38 -1.57 12.20
N VAL A 143 8.75 -0.91 11.23
CA VAL A 143 9.10 0.45 10.83
C VAL A 143 9.11 1.43 11.99
N MET A 144 8.24 1.24 13.00
CA MET A 144 8.16 2.10 14.19
C MET A 144 9.39 1.99 15.09
N HIS A 145 10.15 0.91 14.95
CA HIS A 145 11.39 0.67 15.68
C HIS A 145 12.63 0.83 14.80
N ALA A 146 12.47 1.29 13.56
CA ALA A 146 13.60 1.55 12.68
C ALA A 146 14.41 2.76 13.21
N ASN A 147 15.74 2.66 13.15
CA ASN A 147 16.63 3.73 13.61
C ASN A 147 16.59 4.99 12.74
N ASP A 148 16.03 4.89 11.54
CA ASP A 148 16.05 5.94 10.54
C ASP A 148 14.66 6.14 9.92
N PRO A 149 14.33 7.37 9.45
CA PRO A 149 12.99 7.69 8.95
C PRO A 149 12.66 7.03 7.62
N VAL A 150 11.38 6.74 7.39
CA VAL A 150 10.87 6.32 6.08
C VAL A 150 10.92 7.50 5.12
N ASP A 151 11.44 7.28 3.92
CA ASP A 151 11.59 8.33 2.91
C ASP A 151 10.36 8.43 1.99
N LEU A 152 9.62 7.33 1.81
CA LEU A 152 8.52 7.23 0.85
C LEU A 152 7.44 6.23 1.26
N PHE A 153 6.17 6.64 1.12
CA PHE A 153 4.99 5.80 1.26
C PHE A 153 4.25 5.67 -0.08
N ILE A 154 4.13 4.43 -0.57
CA ILE A 154 3.26 4.08 -1.69
C ILE A 154 1.95 3.55 -1.12
N LEU A 155 0.92 4.40 -1.14
CA LEU A 155 -0.36 4.12 -0.48
C LEU A 155 -1.40 3.57 -1.47
N PRO A 156 -2.08 2.45 -1.15
CA PRO A 156 -3.23 1.99 -1.91
C PRO A 156 -4.45 2.88 -1.62
N GLY A 157 -5.35 2.95 -2.59
CA GLY A 157 -6.61 3.66 -2.45
C GLY A 157 -7.57 3.29 -3.57
N LEU A 158 -8.85 3.50 -3.34
CA LEU A 158 -9.85 3.28 -4.38
C LEU A 158 -9.99 4.50 -5.28
N ALA A 159 -9.94 5.70 -4.71
CA ALA A 159 -9.96 6.95 -5.47
C ALA A 159 -9.09 8.00 -4.81
N PHE A 160 -8.56 8.90 -5.64
CA PHE A 160 -7.79 10.06 -5.25
C PHE A 160 -8.29 11.27 -6.02
N ASP A 161 -8.17 12.46 -5.45
CA ASP A 161 -8.40 13.69 -6.18
C ASP A 161 -7.11 14.50 -6.36
N ARG A 162 -7.20 15.57 -7.16
CA ARG A 162 -6.06 16.44 -7.48
C ARG A 162 -5.51 17.20 -6.28
N SER A 163 -6.24 17.27 -5.17
CA SER A 163 -5.79 17.86 -3.92
C SER A 163 -5.10 16.84 -3.00
N GLY A 164 -4.92 15.59 -3.45
CA GLY A 164 -4.27 14.54 -2.68
C GLY A 164 -5.19 13.86 -1.65
N ARG A 165 -6.50 14.13 -1.66
CA ARG A 165 -7.42 13.43 -0.76
C ARG A 165 -7.62 12.00 -1.24
N ARG A 166 -7.61 11.05 -0.29
CA ARG A 166 -7.73 9.61 -0.55
C ARG A 166 -9.07 9.06 -0.06
N LEU A 167 -9.71 8.26 -0.89
CA LEU A 167 -10.86 7.43 -0.52
C LEU A 167 -10.45 5.95 -0.47
N GLY A 168 -10.36 5.41 0.74
CA GLY A 168 -10.13 3.97 0.96
C GLY A 168 -11.38 3.11 0.79
N ARG A 169 -11.23 1.79 0.96
CA ARG A 169 -12.29 0.78 0.73
C ARG A 169 -13.40 0.75 1.79
N GLY A 170 -13.21 1.41 2.92
CA GLY A 170 -14.19 1.52 4.01
C GLY A 170 -13.99 0.54 5.17
N GLY A 171 -12.97 -0.32 5.12
CA GLY A 171 -12.63 -1.25 6.20
C GLY A 171 -11.92 -0.63 7.41
N GLY A 172 -11.75 0.69 7.45
CA GLY A 172 -11.11 1.33 8.61
C GLY A 172 -9.60 1.10 8.76
N CYS A 173 -8.94 0.42 7.82
CA CYS A 173 -7.47 0.34 7.80
C CYS A 173 -6.89 1.75 7.59
N VAL A 174 -6.46 2.36 8.69
CA VAL A 174 -5.79 3.64 8.71
C VAL A 174 -4.31 3.36 8.89
N TYR A 175 -3.47 3.88 7.98
CA TYR A 175 -2.07 4.10 8.27
C TYR A 175 -2.05 5.12 9.41
N HIS A 176 -2.05 4.65 10.68
CA HIS A 176 -1.85 5.54 11.81
C HIS A 176 -0.50 6.22 11.61
N SER A 177 -0.46 7.53 11.84
CA SER A 177 0.65 8.44 11.49
C SER A 177 2.03 7.78 11.65
N TYR A 178 2.62 7.44 10.51
CA TYR A 178 4.02 7.03 10.37
C TYR A 178 4.85 8.23 9.91
#